data_AF-A0A0N8T282-F1
#
_entry.id   AF-A0A0N8T282-F1
#
_cell.length_a   1.000
_cell.length_b   1.000
_cell.length_c   1.000
_cell.angle_alpha   90.00
_cell.angle_beta   90.00
_cell.angle_gamma   90.00
#
_symmetry.space_group_name_H-M   'P 1'
#
loop_
_entity.id
_entity.type
_entity.pdbx_description
1 polymer ?
#
loop_
_entity_poly.entity_id
_entity_poly.type
_entity_poly.pdbx_seq_one_letter_code
_entity_poly.pdbx_strand_id
1 'polypeptide(L)'
;MRARIVRTPFIWRTYMPSFDVVSELDKHEVTNAVDNAIKELDRRYDLKGKGTFEFKELTVTLTAEADFQLEAMIEILKLALVKRKIDAKCLEIKDAYASGKLMKQEVILREGIDKELAKKIVAHIKEAKLKVQAAIQGEQVRVTGKKRDDLQEAIAALRAYDSGMPLQFNNFRD
;
A
#
# COMPACT_ATOMS: atom_id res chain seq x y z
N MET A 1 -17.41 -65.70 3.59
CA MET A 1 -17.35 -64.33 3.01
C MET A 1 -16.96 -63.35 4.11
N ARG A 2 -15.74 -62.80 4.08
CA ARG A 2 -15.30 -61.75 5.03
C ARG A 2 -15.31 -60.40 4.33
N ALA A 3 -16.22 -59.52 4.74
CA ALA A 3 -16.30 -58.15 4.25
C ALA A 3 -15.06 -57.36 4.70
N ARG A 4 -14.35 -56.77 3.74
CA ARG A 4 -13.17 -55.93 3.97
C ARG A 4 -13.65 -54.51 4.26
N ILE A 5 -13.62 -54.10 5.52
CA ILE A 5 -13.92 -52.73 5.94
C ILE A 5 -12.79 -51.83 5.44
N VAL A 6 -13.06 -51.04 4.40
CA VAL A 6 -12.15 -50.01 3.91
C VAL A 6 -12.27 -48.82 4.87
N ARG A 7 -11.29 -48.67 5.78
CA ARG A 7 -11.15 -47.46 6.59
C ARG A 7 -10.70 -46.33 5.69
N THR A 8 -11.58 -45.38 5.40
CA THR A 8 -11.20 -44.09 4.82
C THR A 8 -10.22 -43.38 5.77
N PRO A 9 -9.13 -42.77 5.25
CA PRO A 9 -8.19 -42.05 6.11
C PRO A 9 -8.90 -40.81 6.65
N PHE A 10 -8.95 -40.69 7.97
CA PHE A 10 -9.42 -39.52 8.69
C PHE A 10 -8.45 -38.37 8.35
N ILE A 11 -8.83 -37.52 7.40
CA ILE A 11 -8.04 -36.33 7.06
C ILE A 11 -8.22 -35.36 8.23
N TRP A 12 -7.28 -35.36 9.17
CA TRP A 12 -7.14 -34.26 10.11
C TRP A 12 -6.91 -33.01 9.26
N ARG A 13 -7.93 -32.15 9.14
CA ARG A 13 -7.78 -30.83 8.55
C ARG A 13 -6.97 -30.02 9.56
N THR A 14 -5.65 -30.13 9.49
CA THR A 14 -4.76 -29.25 10.24
C THR A 14 -5.06 -27.85 9.77
N TYR A 15 -5.68 -27.06 10.63
CA TYR A 15 -5.87 -25.65 10.38
C TYR A 15 -4.45 -25.07 10.28
N MET A 16 -4.14 -24.58 9.09
CA MET A 16 -2.81 -24.07 8.76
C MET A 16 -2.86 -22.57 9.00
N PRO A 17 -1.97 -22.03 9.85
CA PRO A 17 -2.01 -20.62 10.13
C PRO A 17 -1.73 -19.82 8.86
N SER A 18 -2.38 -18.68 8.73
CA SER A 18 -2.24 -17.79 7.57
C SER A 18 -2.39 -16.32 7.96
N PHE A 19 -1.90 -15.43 7.12
CA PHE A 19 -2.21 -14.00 7.17
C PHE A 19 -2.41 -13.46 5.76
N ASP A 20 -3.03 -12.29 5.66
CA ASP A 20 -3.20 -11.58 4.40
C ASP A 20 -2.23 -10.38 4.36
N VAL A 21 -1.57 -10.20 3.22
CA VAL A 21 -0.82 -9.00 2.87
C VAL A 21 -1.77 -8.10 2.09
N VAL A 22 -1.93 -6.88 2.58
CA VAL A 22 -2.77 -5.85 1.96
C VAL A 22 -2.00 -4.53 1.84
N SER A 23 -2.54 -3.59 1.06
CA SER A 23 -2.06 -2.22 0.97
C SER A 23 -3.25 -1.28 1.05
N GLU A 24 -3.74 -1.00 2.25
CA GLU A 24 -4.97 -0.22 2.47
C GLU A 24 -4.66 1.22 2.87
N LEU A 25 -5.51 2.15 2.42
CA LEU A 25 -5.51 3.53 2.85
C LEU A 25 -6.75 3.82 3.70
N ASP A 26 -6.53 4.44 4.86
CA ASP A 26 -7.63 5.00 5.64
C ASP A 26 -8.10 6.31 4.97
N LYS A 27 -9.27 6.26 4.32
CA LYS A 27 -9.84 7.39 3.57
C LYS A 27 -10.10 8.62 4.44
N HIS A 28 -10.44 8.42 5.72
CA HIS A 28 -10.64 9.53 6.66
C HIS A 28 -9.31 10.19 6.99
N GLU A 29 -8.27 9.41 7.28
CA GLU A 29 -6.94 9.94 7.56
C GLU A 29 -6.28 10.57 6.32
N VAL A 30 -6.53 10.04 5.12
CA VAL A 30 -6.08 10.66 3.86
C VAL A 30 -6.72 12.04 3.69
N THR A 31 -8.04 12.15 3.85
CA THR A 31 -8.74 13.44 3.74
C THR A 31 -8.20 14.43 4.78
N ASN A 32 -8.03 13.99 6.02
CA ASN A 32 -7.44 14.80 7.09
C ASN A 32 -5.99 15.22 6.80
N ALA A 33 -5.21 14.38 6.11
CA ALA A 33 -3.85 14.70 5.70
C ALA A 33 -3.84 15.77 4.60
N VAL A 34 -4.71 15.66 3.59
CA VAL A 34 -4.80 16.66 2.53
C VAL A 34 -5.30 18.00 3.06
N ASP A 35 -6.30 18.00 3.96
CA ASP A 35 -6.76 19.23 4.63
C ASP A 35 -5.64 19.90 5.44
N ASN A 36 -4.79 19.09 6.08
CA ASN A 36 -3.61 19.61 6.76
C ASN A 36 -2.58 20.17 5.78
N ALA A 37 -2.39 19.55 4.61
CA ALA A 37 -1.50 20.05 3.57
C ALA A 37 -1.99 21.41 3.02
N ILE A 38 -3.31 21.57 2.80
CA ILE A 38 -3.93 22.85 2.41
C ILE A 38 -3.63 23.94 3.44
N LYS A 39 -3.85 23.65 4.72
CA LYS A 39 -3.56 24.61 5.80
C LYS A 39 -2.07 24.97 5.90
N GLU A 40 -1.19 24.02 5.64
CA GLU A 40 0.26 24.26 5.64
C GLU A 40 0.70 25.10 4.43
N LEU A 41 0.09 24.87 3.27
CA LEU A 41 0.28 25.70 2.07
C LEU A 41 -0.06 27.16 2.33
N ASP A 42 -1.19 27.42 3.01
CA ASP A 42 -1.62 28.78 3.34
C ASP A 42 -0.70 29.50 4.34
N ARG A 43 0.13 28.76 5.06
CA ARG A 43 1.12 29.29 6.02
C ARG A 43 2.48 29.56 5.38
N ARG A 44 2.81 28.85 4.30
CA ARG A 44 4.05 29.04 3.51
C ARG A 44 4.01 30.36 2.75
N TYR A 45 4.67 31.39 3.26
CA TYR A 45 4.69 32.73 2.63
C TYR A 45 5.09 32.71 1.14
N ASP A 46 6.01 31.83 0.77
CA ASP A 46 6.53 31.68 -0.59
C ASP A 46 5.52 31.04 -1.57
N LEU A 47 4.60 30.20 -1.07
CA LEU A 47 3.57 29.50 -1.85
C LEU A 47 2.15 30.05 -1.68
N LYS A 48 1.90 30.83 -0.63
CA LYS A 48 0.56 31.34 -0.31
C LYS A 48 0.01 32.16 -1.48
N GLY A 49 -1.17 31.75 -1.97
CA GLY A 49 -1.83 32.38 -3.12
C GLY A 49 -1.25 32.02 -4.49
N LYS A 50 -0.20 31.18 -4.53
CA LYS A 50 0.46 30.74 -5.78
C LYS A 50 0.26 29.26 -6.07
N GLY A 51 -0.46 28.53 -5.22
CA GLY A 51 -0.82 27.15 -5.48
C GLY A 51 -2.08 26.69 -4.77
N THR A 52 -2.63 25.57 -5.21
CA THR A 52 -3.83 24.94 -4.67
C THR A 52 -3.71 23.42 -4.66
N PHE A 53 -4.33 22.78 -3.67
CA PHE A 53 -4.59 21.34 -3.65
C PHE A 53 -6.07 21.10 -3.89
N GLU A 54 -6.40 20.21 -4.83
CA GLU A 54 -7.75 19.68 -5.01
C GLU A 54 -7.73 18.18 -4.78
N PHE A 55 -8.63 17.65 -3.95
CA PHE A 55 -8.68 16.22 -3.63
C PHE A 55 -9.99 15.61 -4.11
N LYS A 56 -9.90 14.59 -4.96
CA LYS A 56 -11.04 13.84 -5.48
C LYS A 56 -10.67 12.39 -5.72
N GLU A 57 -11.47 11.45 -5.21
CA GLU A 57 -11.35 10.01 -5.53
C GLU A 57 -9.91 9.47 -5.45
N LEU A 58 -9.18 9.79 -4.36
CA LEU A 58 -7.76 9.40 -4.15
C LEU A 58 -6.74 10.07 -5.08
N THR A 59 -7.14 11.05 -5.87
CA THR A 59 -6.23 11.88 -6.66
C THR A 59 -6.15 13.28 -6.05
N VAL A 60 -4.92 13.73 -5.80
CA VAL A 60 -4.62 15.09 -5.39
C VAL A 60 -4.07 15.84 -6.60
N THR A 61 -4.82 16.81 -7.09
CA THR A 61 -4.37 17.70 -8.16
C THR A 61 -3.69 18.91 -7.53
N LEU A 62 -2.42 19.07 -7.84
CA LEU A 62 -1.61 20.23 -7.50
C LEU A 62 -1.70 21.24 -8.63
N THR A 63 -1.92 22.50 -8.30
CA THR A 63 -1.78 23.61 -9.26
C THR A 63 -0.85 24.64 -8.68
N ALA A 64 0.08 25.17 -9.48
CA ALA A 64 0.98 26.24 -9.10
C ALA A 64 1.36 27.13 -10.30
N GLU A 65 2.13 28.18 -10.10
CA GLU A 65 2.62 29.06 -11.19
C GLU A 65 3.89 28.51 -11.86
N ALA A 66 4.62 27.60 -11.20
CA ALA A 66 5.87 27.03 -11.70
C ALA A 66 6.16 25.63 -11.13
N ASP A 67 7.00 24.84 -11.82
CA ASP A 67 7.31 23.46 -11.45
C ASP A 67 7.99 23.32 -10.08
N PHE A 68 8.93 24.21 -9.75
CA PHE A 68 9.60 24.17 -8.45
C PHE A 68 8.63 24.39 -7.26
N GLN A 69 7.50 25.06 -7.49
CA GLN A 69 6.46 25.22 -6.47
C GLN A 69 5.68 23.91 -6.29
N LEU A 70 5.41 23.17 -7.38
CA LEU A 70 4.79 21.85 -7.32
C LEU A 70 5.65 20.87 -6.53
N GLU A 71 6.97 20.84 -6.75
CA GLU A 71 7.90 20.03 -5.96
C GLU A 71 7.80 20.34 -4.46
N ALA A 72 7.77 21.62 -4.11
CA ALA A 72 7.65 22.02 -2.71
C ALA A 72 6.27 21.70 -2.11
N MET A 73 5.20 21.70 -2.93
CA MET A 73 3.86 21.26 -2.54
C MET A 73 3.80 19.75 -2.32
N ILE A 74 4.48 18.96 -3.16
CA ILE A 74 4.61 17.51 -2.97
C ILE A 74 5.23 17.20 -1.61
N GLU A 75 6.29 17.92 -1.21
CA GLU A 75 6.92 17.72 0.09
C GLU A 75 5.98 18.06 1.26
N ILE A 76 5.16 19.11 1.13
CA ILE A 76 4.11 19.42 2.12
C ILE A 76 3.11 18.27 2.22
N LEU A 77 2.66 17.73 1.09
CA LEU A 77 1.72 16.60 1.06
C LEU A 77 2.31 15.36 1.72
N LYS A 78 3.55 14.99 1.40
CA LYS A 78 4.26 13.85 2.02
C LYS A 78 4.34 14.01 3.53
N LEU A 79 4.75 15.19 4.01
CA LEU A 79 4.85 15.47 5.45
C LEU A 79 3.49 15.39 6.14
N ALA A 80 2.43 15.87 5.50
CA ALA A 80 1.08 15.80 6.04
C ALA A 80 0.56 14.35 6.16
N LEU A 81 0.84 13.51 5.16
CA LEU A 81 0.51 12.08 5.16
C LEU A 81 1.25 11.33 6.28
N VAL A 82 2.56 11.55 6.41
CA VAL A 82 3.38 10.89 7.45
C VAL A 82 2.89 11.26 8.85
N LYS A 83 2.48 12.52 9.10
CA LYS A 83 1.87 12.93 10.38
C LYS A 83 0.57 12.18 10.70
N ARG A 84 -0.15 11.70 9.69
CA ARG A 84 -1.34 10.84 9.82
C ARG A 84 -1.02 9.35 9.74
N LYS A 85 0.27 8.97 9.85
CA LYS A 85 0.75 7.58 9.77
C LYS A 85 0.46 6.91 8.43
N ILE A 86 0.32 7.70 7.36
CA ILE A 86 0.21 7.20 5.99
C ILE A 86 1.60 7.28 5.36
N ASP A 87 2.08 6.15 4.85
CA ASP A 87 3.38 6.09 4.19
C ASP A 87 3.32 6.77 2.82
N ALA A 88 4.20 7.75 2.60
CA ALA A 88 4.29 8.49 1.34
C ALA A 88 4.62 7.62 0.11
N LYS A 89 5.09 6.38 0.29
CA LYS A 89 5.29 5.41 -0.80
C LYS A 89 3.99 5.05 -1.54
N CYS A 90 2.82 5.31 -0.95
CA CYS A 90 1.55 5.12 -1.65
C CYS A 90 1.34 6.14 -2.79
N LEU A 91 2.09 7.24 -2.80
CA LEU A 91 1.95 8.28 -3.82
C LEU A 91 2.57 7.84 -5.14
N GLU A 92 1.77 7.90 -6.20
CA GLU A 92 2.24 7.91 -7.58
C GLU A 92 2.17 9.36 -8.10
N ILE A 93 3.34 9.97 -8.26
CA ILE A 93 3.47 11.35 -8.74
C ILE A 93 3.57 11.29 -10.26
N LYS A 94 2.59 11.86 -10.97
CA LYS A 94 2.61 11.97 -12.43
C LYS A 94 3.51 13.11 -12.89
N ASP A 95 3.80 13.15 -14.18
CA ASP A 95 4.53 14.26 -14.79
C ASP A 95 3.71 15.57 -14.68
N ALA A 96 4.39 16.67 -14.40
CA ALA A 96 3.78 17.98 -14.41
C ALA A 96 3.44 18.40 -15.85
N TYR A 97 2.34 19.13 -16.02
CA TYR A 97 1.88 19.60 -17.31
C TYR A 97 1.38 21.05 -17.23
N ALA A 98 1.57 21.78 -18.33
CA ALA A 98 1.13 23.17 -18.42
C ALA A 98 -0.39 23.26 -18.65
N SER A 99 -1.03 24.22 -17.98
CA SER A 99 -2.43 24.56 -18.11
C SER A 99 -2.57 26.09 -18.16
N GLY A 100 -2.47 26.65 -19.36
CA GLY A 100 -2.45 28.10 -19.57
C GLY A 100 -1.21 28.75 -18.97
N LYS A 101 -1.38 29.58 -17.94
CA LYS A 101 -0.27 30.22 -17.20
C LYS A 101 0.16 29.45 -15.94
N LEU A 102 -0.50 28.33 -15.67
CA LEU A 102 -0.29 27.53 -14.47
C LEU A 102 0.36 26.20 -14.86
N MET A 103 1.04 25.59 -13.90
CA MET A 103 1.51 24.21 -13.95
C MET A 103 0.58 23.37 -13.07
N LYS A 104 0.25 22.18 -13.56
CA LYS A 104 -0.55 21.20 -12.84
C LYS A 104 0.19 19.89 -12.71
N GLN A 105 -0.06 19.17 -11.64
CA GLN A 105 0.50 17.85 -11.43
C GLN A 105 -0.47 16.98 -10.64
N GLU A 106 -0.66 15.76 -11.10
CA GLU A 106 -1.56 14.80 -10.45
C GLU A 106 -0.74 13.85 -9.57
N VAL A 107 -1.17 13.72 -8.32
CA VAL A 107 -0.60 12.78 -7.36
C VAL A 107 -1.69 11.78 -6.99
N ILE A 108 -1.54 10.54 -7.42
CA ILE A 108 -2.51 9.47 -7.18
C ILE A 108 -2.10 8.73 -5.91
N LEU A 109 -3.01 8.58 -4.97
CA LEU A 109 -2.84 7.71 -3.81
C LEU A 109 -3.24 6.29 -4.19
N ARG A 110 -2.24 5.41 -4.32
CA ARG A 110 -2.47 4.01 -4.66
C ARG A 110 -2.92 3.24 -3.43
N GLU A 111 -3.92 2.38 -3.62
CA GLU A 111 -4.37 1.38 -2.65
C GLU A 111 -4.51 0.02 -3.36
N GLY A 112 -4.56 -1.05 -2.56
CA GLY A 112 -4.61 -2.42 -3.02
C GLY A 112 -3.27 -2.98 -3.49
N ILE A 113 -3.24 -4.31 -3.68
CA ILE A 113 -2.12 -5.00 -4.32
C ILE A 113 -2.57 -5.41 -5.71
N ASP A 114 -2.09 -4.67 -6.72
CA ASP A 114 -2.36 -5.04 -8.11
C ASP A 114 -1.69 -6.37 -8.50
N LYS A 115 -2.03 -6.86 -9.69
CA LYS A 115 -1.53 -8.15 -10.19
C LYS A 115 -0.01 -8.18 -10.37
N GLU A 116 0.62 -7.05 -10.67
CA GLU A 116 2.06 -6.98 -10.88
C GLU A 116 2.82 -7.02 -9.56
N LEU A 117 2.38 -6.22 -8.59
CA LEU A 117 2.90 -6.21 -7.24
C LEU A 117 2.67 -7.55 -6.54
N ALA A 118 1.48 -8.13 -6.70
CA ALA A 118 1.17 -9.45 -6.15
C ALA A 118 2.13 -10.53 -6.66
N LYS A 119 2.46 -10.51 -7.97
CA LYS A 119 3.46 -11.41 -8.55
C LYS A 119 4.85 -11.18 -7.97
N LYS A 120 5.27 -9.92 -7.80
CA LYS A 120 6.56 -9.56 -7.19
C LYS A 120 6.65 -10.06 -5.75
N ILE A 121 5.60 -9.88 -4.95
CA ILE A 121 5.51 -10.39 -3.57
C ILE A 121 5.64 -11.92 -3.55
N VAL A 122 4.90 -12.62 -4.40
CA VAL A 122 4.95 -14.09 -4.48
C VAL A 122 6.33 -14.58 -4.93
N ALA A 123 6.97 -13.90 -5.89
CA ALA A 123 8.32 -14.22 -6.34
C ALA A 123 9.34 -14.02 -5.22
N HIS A 124 9.27 -12.89 -4.50
CA HIS A 124 10.15 -12.59 -3.38
C HIS A 124 10.07 -13.64 -2.26
N ILE A 125 8.86 -14.06 -1.89
CA ILE A 125 8.66 -15.11 -0.87
C ILE A 125 9.31 -16.44 -1.32
N LYS A 126 9.24 -16.78 -2.61
CA LYS A 126 9.87 -18.00 -3.16
C LYS A 126 11.39 -17.88 -3.20
N GLU A 127 11.92 -16.73 -3.57
CA GLU A 127 13.36 -16.44 -3.62
C GLU A 127 13.99 -16.48 -2.21
N ALA A 128 13.26 -16.03 -1.20
CA ALA A 128 13.64 -16.14 0.21
C ALA A 128 13.65 -17.59 0.75
N LYS A 129 13.21 -18.58 -0.05
CA LYS A 129 13.14 -20.02 0.30
C LYS A 129 12.39 -20.32 1.60
N LEU A 130 11.41 -19.48 1.93
CA LEU A 130 10.59 -19.61 3.13
C LEU A 130 9.64 -20.80 3.01
N LYS A 131 9.33 -21.47 4.12
CA LYS A 131 8.43 -22.64 4.17
C LYS A 131 6.95 -22.26 4.18
N VAL A 132 6.59 -21.22 3.43
CA VAL A 132 5.23 -20.68 3.33
C VAL A 132 4.74 -20.71 1.88
N GLN A 133 3.43 -20.77 1.70
CA GLN A 133 2.77 -20.68 0.41
C GLN A 133 2.05 -19.34 0.29
N ALA A 134 2.34 -18.58 -0.76
CA ALA A 134 1.65 -17.35 -1.08
C ALA A 134 0.66 -17.55 -2.24
N ALA A 135 -0.57 -17.05 -2.09
CA ALA A 135 -1.64 -17.11 -3.07
C ALA A 135 -2.28 -15.73 -3.26
N ILE A 136 -2.44 -15.33 -4.52
CA ILE A 136 -3.08 -14.05 -4.88
C ILE A 136 -4.60 -14.23 -4.78
N GLN A 137 -5.29 -13.35 -4.06
CA GLN A 137 -6.73 -13.35 -3.87
C GLN A 137 -7.30 -11.96 -4.16
N GLY A 138 -7.68 -11.68 -5.41
CA GLY A 138 -8.11 -10.33 -5.79
C GLY A 138 -6.95 -9.34 -5.62
N GLU A 139 -7.14 -8.36 -4.73
CA GLU A 139 -6.19 -7.27 -4.44
C GLU A 139 -5.36 -7.50 -3.16
N GLN A 140 -5.30 -8.74 -2.68
CA GLN A 140 -4.52 -9.14 -1.51
C GLN A 140 -3.72 -10.42 -1.79
N VAL A 141 -2.67 -10.66 -1.01
CA VAL A 141 -1.87 -11.89 -1.07
C VAL A 141 -1.98 -12.64 0.25
N ARG A 142 -2.63 -13.82 0.23
CA ARG A 142 -2.70 -14.71 1.39
C ARG A 142 -1.42 -15.53 1.50
N VAL A 143 -0.80 -15.51 2.68
CA VAL A 143 0.37 -16.32 3.01
C VAL A 143 -0.03 -17.36 4.04
N THR A 144 0.18 -18.63 3.73
CA THR A 144 -0.18 -19.77 4.58
C THR A 144 1.08 -20.58 4.91
N GLY A 145 1.23 -21.02 6.17
CA GLY A 145 2.40 -21.73 6.66
C GLY A 145 2.01 -22.94 7.51
N LYS A 146 2.98 -23.84 7.77
CA LYS A 146 2.77 -24.95 8.72
C LYS A 146 3.01 -24.52 10.17
N LYS A 147 3.92 -23.58 10.38
CA LYS A 147 4.29 -23.04 11.69
C LYS A 147 4.09 -21.53 11.70
N ARG A 148 3.76 -20.99 12.87
CA ARG A 148 3.67 -19.54 13.07
C ARG A 148 5.03 -18.87 12.92
N ASP A 149 6.12 -19.54 13.27
CA ASP A 149 7.49 -19.01 13.12
C ASP A 149 7.82 -18.71 11.64
N ASP A 150 7.48 -19.64 10.73
CA ASP A 150 7.67 -19.45 9.29
C ASP A 150 6.87 -18.23 8.76
N LEU A 151 5.70 -17.95 9.35
CA LEU A 151 4.89 -16.77 9.01
C LEU A 151 5.51 -15.47 9.51
N GLN A 152 6.11 -15.47 10.71
CA GLN A 152 6.82 -14.31 11.23
C GLN A 152 8.07 -13.99 10.41
N GLU A 153 8.81 -15.02 9.96
CA GLU A 153 9.93 -14.85 9.02
C GLU A 153 9.46 -14.26 7.69
N ALA A 154 8.33 -14.71 7.15
CA ALA A 154 7.74 -14.15 5.93
C ALA A 154 7.35 -12.66 6.09
N ILE A 155 6.78 -12.29 7.23
CA ILE A 155 6.46 -10.88 7.53
C ILE A 155 7.75 -10.05 7.62
N ALA A 156 8.79 -10.56 8.28
CA ALA A 156 10.07 -9.85 8.39
C ALA A 156 10.71 -9.63 7.01
N ALA A 157 10.71 -10.66 6.15
CA ALA A 157 11.22 -10.56 4.78
C ALA A 157 10.42 -9.53 3.96
N LEU A 158 9.09 -9.56 4.03
CA LEU A 158 8.23 -8.62 3.29
C LEU A 158 8.33 -7.18 3.82
N ARG A 159 8.62 -6.97 5.11
CA ARG A 159 8.90 -5.64 5.67
C ARG A 159 10.25 -5.09 5.23
N ALA A 160 11.24 -5.96 5.03
CA ALA A 160 12.56 -5.58 4.55
C ALA A 160 12.60 -5.38 3.02
N TYR A 161 11.62 -5.94 2.31
CA TYR A 161 11.48 -5.82 0.87
C TYR A 161 10.95 -4.45 0.46
N ASP A 162 11.63 -3.79 -0.48
CA ASP A 162 11.11 -2.55 -1.07
C ASP A 162 10.11 -2.87 -2.18
N SER A 163 8.86 -3.07 -1.78
CA SER A 163 7.72 -3.31 -2.68
C SER A 163 7.32 -2.08 -3.50
N GLY A 164 7.86 -0.89 -3.19
CA GLY A 164 7.42 0.38 -3.78
C GLY A 164 5.99 0.80 -3.36
N MET A 165 5.40 0.09 -2.40
CA MET A 165 4.08 0.32 -1.81
C MET A 165 4.10 -0.12 -0.34
N PRO A 166 3.42 0.59 0.57
CA PRO A 166 3.34 0.19 1.97
C PRO A 166 2.52 -1.09 2.13
N LEU A 167 3.09 -2.09 2.80
CA LEU A 167 2.43 -3.37 3.05
C LEU A 167 1.94 -3.44 4.50
N GLN A 168 0.68 -3.81 4.69
CA GLN A 168 0.14 -4.20 5.98
C GLN A 168 -0.13 -5.71 6.01
N PHE A 169 -0.11 -6.26 7.21
CA PHE A 169 -0.30 -7.68 7.47
C PHE A 169 -1.48 -7.83 8.42
N ASN A 170 -2.58 -8.41 7.95
CA ASN A 170 -3.82 -8.53 8.70
C ASN A 170 -4.44 -9.93 8.55
N ASN A 171 -5.67 -10.11 9.05
CA ASN A 171 -6.45 -11.35 8.93
C ASN A 171 -5.67 -12.63 9.32
N PHE A 172 -5.00 -12.59 10.46
CA PHE A 172 -4.30 -13.75 11.00
C PHE A 172 -5.31 -14.85 11.37
N ARG A 173 -5.07 -16.07 10.87
CA ARG A 173 -5.87 -17.27 11.10
C ARG A 173 -4.98 -18.38 11.62
N ASP A 174 -5.57 -19.30 12.37
CA ASP A 174 -4.92 -20.51 12.91
C ASP A 174 -5.57 -21.75 12.36
#